data_AF-A0A704VCT9-F1
#
_entry.id   AF-A0A704VCT9-F1
#
_cell.length_a   1.000
_cell.length_b   1.000
_cell.length_c   1.000
_cell.angle_alpha   90.00
_cell.angle_beta   90.00
_cell.angle_gamma   90.00
#
_symmetry.space_group_name_H-M   'P 1'
#
loop_
_entity.id
_entity.type
_entity.pdbx_description
1 polymer ?
#
loop_
_entity_poly.entity_id
_entity_poly.type
_entity_poly.pdbx_seq_one_letter_code
_entity_poly.pdbx_strand_id
1 'polypeptide(L)'
;MSKRFDITDGSFATTKKQGLIYTEELGWIDLGHAQGNDARLLKKKLEQEQWATYSKEFNDWYFPVNYYQEMGKGKTLFGINLAFHTGVHTQVMVRACLSPALKARVALTIMYGTAKRFEAWQNSVLFNWYTDSGFSVEDLVSNLVGFYRVFGTGPDPLWRAKPVSYETAIQIWDAHDPIGTFKNTEFSPYLFSTKPPLKYGKPVKKNLPEWLSYIKPLGNSFSGLLYNQFNNNPVDNFFKKKNRLNHELYATLSISGTRRFADSPFERPFFFLLHPHSPFKGMTR
;
A
#
# COMPACT_ATOMS: atom_id res chain seq x y z
N MET A 1 -6.49 9.41 7.50
CA MET A 1 -5.78 9.77 8.74
C MET A 1 -6.71 9.50 9.89
N SER A 2 -6.31 8.59 10.75
CA SER A 2 -7.11 8.16 11.90
C SER A 2 -7.13 9.24 12.96
N LYS A 3 -8.23 9.32 13.71
CA LYS A 3 -8.51 10.32 14.71
C LYS A 3 -8.65 9.66 16.08
N ARG A 4 -8.62 10.48 17.12
CA ARG A 4 -8.79 10.01 18.51
C ARG A 4 -10.03 9.16 18.72
N PHE A 5 -11.16 9.50 18.08
CA PHE A 5 -12.41 8.74 18.23
C PHE A 5 -12.40 7.39 17.50
N ASP A 6 -11.43 7.14 16.63
CA ASP A 6 -11.26 5.84 15.98
C ASP A 6 -10.61 4.82 16.93
N ILE A 7 -10.05 5.27 18.06
CA ILE A 7 -9.36 4.40 19.02
C ILE A 7 -10.34 3.37 19.59
N THR A 8 -9.90 2.11 19.62
CA THR A 8 -10.63 0.99 20.20
C THR A 8 -9.73 0.17 21.12
N ASP A 9 -10.34 -0.62 22.00
CA ASP A 9 -9.61 -1.54 22.87
C ASP A 9 -8.85 -2.61 22.06
N GLY A 10 -7.60 -2.89 22.45
CA GLY A 10 -6.73 -3.85 21.79
C GLY A 10 -7.21 -5.31 21.88
N SER A 11 -8.09 -5.64 22.83
CA SER A 11 -8.75 -6.96 22.88
C SER A 11 -9.56 -7.27 21.61
N PHE A 12 -9.99 -6.22 20.89
CA PHE A 12 -10.71 -6.36 19.63
C PHE A 12 -9.82 -6.32 18.38
N ALA A 13 -8.49 -6.32 18.53
CA ALA A 13 -7.55 -6.16 17.42
C ALA A 13 -7.80 -7.15 16.26
N THR A 14 -8.06 -8.42 16.57
CA THR A 14 -8.23 -9.48 15.56
C THR A 14 -9.66 -9.60 15.03
N THR A 15 -10.65 -8.99 15.70
CA THR A 15 -12.08 -9.19 15.41
C THR A 15 -12.75 -7.96 14.79
N LYS A 16 -12.31 -6.74 15.15
CA LYS A 16 -12.83 -5.51 14.53
C LYS A 16 -12.27 -5.32 13.13
N LYS A 17 -13.13 -4.85 12.23
CA LYS A 17 -12.79 -4.54 10.83
C LYS A 17 -12.18 -3.14 10.65
N GLN A 18 -12.42 -2.25 11.61
CA GLN A 18 -12.06 -0.83 11.56
C GLN A 18 -11.76 -0.34 12.98
N GLY A 19 -11.03 0.76 13.06
CA GLY A 19 -10.59 1.38 14.30
C GLY A 19 -9.07 1.52 14.34
N LEU A 20 -8.60 2.20 15.36
CA LEU A 20 -7.20 2.45 15.63
C LEU A 20 -6.85 1.78 16.96
N ILE A 21 -5.76 1.02 16.98
CA ILE A 21 -5.25 0.42 18.21
C ILE A 21 -3.79 0.81 18.41
N TYR A 22 -3.32 0.72 19.65
CA TYR A 22 -1.91 0.78 19.96
C TYR A 22 -1.39 -0.62 20.34
N THR A 23 -0.15 -0.91 19.97
CA THR A 23 0.52 -2.19 20.22
C THR A 23 1.93 -1.97 20.75
N GLU A 24 2.41 -2.84 21.64
CA GLU A 24 3.73 -2.67 22.25
C GLU A 24 4.88 -2.88 21.25
N GLU A 25 4.70 -3.72 20.22
CA GLU A 25 5.78 -4.04 19.27
C GLU A 25 5.72 -3.21 17.98
N LEU A 26 4.52 -2.76 17.55
CA LEU A 26 4.34 -2.08 16.27
C LEU A 26 3.91 -0.60 16.39
N GLY A 27 3.47 -0.16 17.58
CA GLY A 27 2.90 1.18 17.78
C GLY A 27 1.46 1.26 17.32
N TRP A 28 1.07 2.40 16.75
CA TRP A 28 -0.28 2.61 16.20
C TRP A 28 -0.55 1.74 14.97
N ILE A 29 -1.71 1.09 14.93
CA ILE A 29 -2.18 0.26 13.83
C ILE A 29 -3.61 0.64 13.46
N ASP A 30 -3.83 0.97 12.19
CA ASP A 30 -5.16 1.09 11.60
C ASP A 30 -5.71 -0.30 11.25
N LEU A 31 -6.81 -0.69 11.89
CA LEU A 31 -7.42 -2.00 11.72
C LEU A 31 -8.05 -2.18 10.34
N GLY A 32 -8.46 -1.11 9.67
CA GLY A 32 -8.99 -1.13 8.30
C GLY A 32 -7.92 -1.55 7.30
N HIS A 33 -6.75 -0.91 7.37
CA HIS A 33 -5.57 -1.29 6.58
C HIS A 33 -5.07 -2.69 6.95
N ALA A 34 -5.04 -3.02 8.24
CA ALA A 34 -4.62 -4.32 8.75
C ALA A 34 -5.55 -5.49 8.37
N GLN A 35 -6.70 -5.28 7.72
CA GLN A 35 -7.51 -6.38 7.16
C GLN A 35 -6.86 -7.07 5.96
N GLY A 36 -5.96 -6.38 5.25
CA GLY A 36 -5.27 -6.94 4.09
C GLY A 36 -6.18 -7.17 2.88
N ASN A 37 -7.25 -6.39 2.70
CA ASN A 37 -8.17 -6.55 1.57
C ASN A 37 -7.45 -6.40 0.23
N ASP A 38 -6.61 -5.36 0.08
CA ASP A 38 -5.81 -5.13 -1.13
C ASP A 38 -4.82 -6.27 -1.40
N ALA A 39 -4.17 -6.77 -0.33
CA ALA A 39 -3.28 -7.92 -0.40
C ALA A 39 -4.02 -9.19 -0.85
N ARG A 40 -5.27 -9.39 -0.41
CA ARG A 40 -6.11 -10.54 -0.80
C ARG A 40 -6.51 -10.48 -2.26
N LEU A 41 -6.86 -9.30 -2.77
CA LEU A 41 -7.11 -9.09 -4.19
C LEU A 41 -5.86 -9.35 -5.03
N LEU A 42 -4.69 -8.87 -4.58
CA LEU A 42 -3.41 -9.14 -5.25
C LEU A 42 -3.05 -10.63 -5.22
N LYS A 43 -3.22 -11.31 -4.08
CA LYS A 43 -3.00 -12.76 -3.96
C LYS A 43 -3.87 -13.53 -4.95
N LYS A 44 -5.16 -13.19 -5.04
CA LYS A 44 -6.08 -13.79 -6.01
C LYS A 44 -5.57 -13.63 -7.45
N LYS A 45 -5.15 -12.43 -7.86
CA LYS A 45 -4.58 -12.18 -9.20
C LYS A 45 -3.33 -13.05 -9.47
N LEU A 46 -2.44 -13.15 -8.49
CA LEU A 46 -1.22 -13.95 -8.59
C LEU A 46 -1.49 -15.46 -8.59
N GLU A 47 -2.55 -15.92 -7.94
CA GLU A 47 -2.93 -17.33 -7.91
C GLU A 47 -3.69 -17.76 -9.17
N GLN A 48 -4.53 -16.88 -9.71
CA GLN A 48 -5.33 -17.19 -10.89
C GLN A 48 -4.56 -17.10 -12.21
N GLU A 49 -3.48 -16.31 -12.26
CA GLU A 49 -2.60 -16.16 -13.44
C GLU A 49 -3.39 -15.87 -14.74
N GLN A 50 -4.46 -15.08 -14.64
CA GLN A 50 -5.38 -14.83 -15.75
C GLN A 50 -4.67 -14.14 -16.92
N TRP A 51 -5.03 -14.55 -18.14
CA TRP A 51 -4.46 -14.03 -19.40
C TRP A 51 -2.94 -14.23 -19.55
N ALA A 52 -2.42 -15.33 -19.02
CA ALA A 52 -1.04 -15.72 -19.27
C ALA A 52 -0.78 -15.89 -20.78
N THR A 53 0.26 -15.22 -21.28
CA THR A 53 0.73 -15.29 -22.67
C THR A 53 2.21 -15.64 -22.71
N TYR A 54 2.60 -16.38 -23.74
CA TYR A 54 4.01 -16.73 -23.96
C TYR A 54 4.75 -15.54 -24.58
N SER A 55 5.85 -15.12 -23.94
CA SER A 55 6.76 -14.13 -24.48
C SER A 55 7.94 -14.79 -25.18
N LYS A 56 8.09 -14.53 -26.49
CA LYS A 56 9.24 -15.01 -27.27
C LYS A 56 10.56 -14.39 -26.81
N GLU A 57 10.55 -13.12 -26.41
CA GLU A 57 11.74 -12.38 -25.96
C GLU A 57 12.36 -13.00 -24.70
N PHE A 58 11.51 -13.45 -23.78
CA PHE A 58 11.93 -14.02 -22.50
C PHE A 58 11.82 -15.55 -22.43
N ASN A 59 11.37 -16.19 -23.52
CA ASN A 59 11.15 -17.63 -23.64
C ASN A 59 10.35 -18.23 -22.46
N ASP A 60 9.30 -17.54 -22.01
CA ASP A 60 8.52 -17.95 -20.83
C ASP A 60 7.11 -17.35 -20.85
N TRP A 61 6.23 -17.85 -19.98
CA TRP A 61 4.85 -17.39 -19.84
C TRP A 61 4.74 -16.29 -18.80
N TYR A 62 4.01 -15.22 -19.13
CA TYR A 62 3.77 -14.08 -18.25
C TYR A 62 2.30 -13.69 -18.27
N PHE A 63 1.80 -13.16 -17.15
CA PHE A 63 0.44 -12.65 -17.05
C PHE A 63 0.43 -11.22 -16.49
N PRO A 64 -0.54 -10.39 -16.90
CA PRO A 64 -0.63 -9.00 -16.45
C PRO A 64 -1.15 -8.93 -15.01
N VAL A 65 -0.51 -8.09 -14.19
CA VAL A 65 -0.96 -7.75 -12.85
C VAL A 65 -1.06 -6.24 -12.72
N ASN A 66 -2.26 -5.80 -12.39
CA ASN A 66 -2.57 -4.40 -12.10
C ASN A 66 -2.82 -4.23 -10.60
N TYR A 67 -2.10 -3.29 -9.98
CA TYR A 67 -2.26 -2.91 -8.59
C TYR A 67 -2.37 -1.39 -8.47
N TYR A 68 -3.26 -0.89 -7.64
CA TYR A 68 -3.50 0.55 -7.48
C TYR A 68 -3.67 0.91 -6.01
N GLN A 69 -3.27 2.13 -5.68
CA GLN A 69 -3.52 2.77 -4.40
C GLN A 69 -3.99 4.20 -4.68
N GLU A 70 -5.10 4.60 -4.08
CA GLU A 70 -5.73 5.89 -4.37
C GLU A 70 -6.32 6.57 -3.15
N MET A 71 -6.56 7.86 -3.30
CA MET A 71 -7.38 8.67 -2.42
C MET A 71 -8.48 9.34 -3.23
N GLY A 72 -9.62 9.60 -2.58
CA GLY A 72 -10.72 10.32 -3.19
C GLY A 72 -11.34 11.34 -2.26
N LYS A 73 -11.94 12.38 -2.84
CA LYS A 73 -12.72 13.41 -2.13
C LYS A 73 -13.99 13.71 -2.91
N GLY A 74 -15.11 13.69 -2.20
CA GLY A 74 -16.40 14.12 -2.71
C GLY A 74 -16.67 15.59 -2.41
N LYS A 75 -17.34 16.30 -3.33
CA LYS A 75 -17.92 17.62 -3.09
C LYS A 75 -19.25 17.76 -3.83
N THR A 76 -20.26 18.25 -3.14
CA THR A 76 -21.54 18.63 -3.77
C THR A 76 -21.41 20.02 -4.36
N LEU A 77 -21.70 20.15 -5.66
CA LEU A 77 -21.71 21.43 -6.37
C LEU A 77 -22.97 21.49 -7.23
N PHE A 78 -23.76 22.56 -7.08
CA PHE A 78 -25.02 22.76 -7.82
C PHE A 78 -25.98 21.55 -7.78
N GLY A 79 -26.08 20.86 -6.63
CA GLY A 79 -26.91 19.65 -6.48
C GLY A 79 -26.32 18.38 -7.09
N ILE A 80 -25.16 18.44 -7.72
CA ILE A 80 -24.43 17.31 -8.29
C ILE A 80 -23.32 16.93 -7.32
N ASN A 81 -23.30 15.68 -6.88
CA ASN A 81 -22.20 15.19 -6.07
C ASN A 81 -21.05 14.75 -7.00
N LEU A 82 -19.92 15.44 -6.93
CA LEU A 82 -18.73 15.11 -7.70
C LEU A 82 -17.74 14.38 -6.80
N ALA A 83 -17.18 13.27 -7.28
CA ALA A 83 -16.11 12.53 -6.63
C ALA A 83 -14.85 12.59 -7.50
N PHE A 84 -13.81 13.17 -6.94
CA PHE A 84 -12.48 13.19 -7.53
C PHE A 84 -11.62 12.15 -6.84
N HIS A 85 -10.90 11.33 -7.61
CA HIS A 85 -9.91 10.41 -7.09
C HIS A 85 -8.58 10.60 -7.81
N THR A 86 -7.49 10.29 -7.11
CA THR A 86 -6.17 10.24 -7.70
C THR A 86 -5.35 9.15 -7.03
N GLY A 87 -4.44 8.55 -7.77
CA GLY A 87 -3.70 7.41 -7.27
C GLY A 87 -2.47 7.06 -8.09
N VAL A 88 -1.83 6.01 -7.63
CA VAL A 88 -0.75 5.33 -8.33
C VAL A 88 -1.26 4.01 -8.86
N HIS A 89 -0.90 3.71 -10.10
CA HIS A 89 -1.16 2.47 -10.77
C HIS A 89 0.15 1.78 -11.17
N THR A 90 0.31 0.55 -10.72
CA THR A 90 1.45 -0.31 -11.03
C THR A 90 1.01 -1.38 -12.02
N GLN A 91 1.63 -1.37 -13.19
CA GLN A 91 1.37 -2.31 -14.28
C GLN A 91 2.60 -3.15 -14.56
N VAL A 92 2.46 -4.46 -14.32
CA VAL A 92 3.58 -5.39 -14.43
C VAL A 92 3.16 -6.69 -15.07
N MET A 93 4.13 -7.38 -15.66
CA MET A 93 4.00 -8.74 -16.16
C MET A 93 4.72 -9.67 -15.19
N VAL A 94 4.00 -10.61 -14.60
CA VAL A 94 4.54 -11.58 -13.64
C VAL A 94 4.74 -12.91 -14.35
N ARG A 95 5.88 -13.58 -14.12
CA ARG A 95 6.10 -14.93 -14.67
C ARG A 95 5.04 -15.89 -14.12
N ALA A 96 4.52 -16.77 -14.97
CA ALA A 96 3.59 -17.83 -14.58
C ALA A 96 4.25 -18.90 -13.68
N CYS A 97 3.43 -19.69 -13.01
CA CYS A 97 3.84 -20.87 -12.23
C CYS A 97 4.89 -20.60 -11.14
N LEU A 98 4.89 -19.40 -10.55
CA LEU A 98 5.77 -19.09 -9.41
C LEU A 98 5.34 -19.84 -8.15
N SER A 99 6.32 -20.24 -7.32
CA SER A 99 6.02 -20.81 -6.01
C SER A 99 5.29 -19.80 -5.11
N PRO A 100 4.49 -20.25 -4.11
CA PRO A 100 3.79 -19.35 -3.19
C PRO A 100 4.73 -18.35 -2.50
N ALA A 101 5.94 -18.80 -2.13
CA ALA A 101 6.97 -17.93 -1.54
C ALA A 101 7.44 -16.84 -2.51
N LEU A 102 7.65 -17.16 -3.80
CA LEU A 102 8.01 -16.17 -4.80
C LEU A 102 6.85 -15.21 -5.11
N LYS A 103 5.61 -15.71 -5.17
CA LYS A 103 4.40 -14.87 -5.32
C LYS A 103 4.28 -13.87 -4.18
N ALA A 104 4.55 -14.28 -2.94
CA ALA A 104 4.56 -13.37 -1.79
C ALA A 104 5.63 -12.28 -1.92
N ARG A 105 6.84 -12.62 -2.37
CA ARG A 105 7.91 -11.62 -2.59
C ARG A 105 7.57 -10.65 -3.72
N VAL A 106 7.01 -11.14 -4.83
CA VAL A 106 6.51 -10.32 -5.94
C VAL A 106 5.41 -9.37 -5.44
N ALA A 107 4.44 -9.90 -4.69
CA ALA A 107 3.36 -9.11 -4.12
C ALA A 107 3.88 -7.99 -3.22
N LEU A 108 4.83 -8.29 -2.33
CA LEU A 108 5.43 -7.30 -1.45
C LEU A 108 6.21 -6.23 -2.22
N THR A 109 6.92 -6.59 -3.29
CA THR A 109 7.59 -5.63 -4.18
C THR A 109 6.60 -4.67 -4.84
N ILE A 110 5.51 -5.19 -5.39
CA ILE A 110 4.47 -4.39 -6.05
C ILE A 110 3.82 -3.45 -5.04
N MET A 111 3.36 -3.98 -3.90
CA MET A 111 2.68 -3.23 -2.85
C MET A 111 3.59 -2.12 -2.30
N TYR A 112 4.83 -2.46 -1.93
CA TYR A 112 5.76 -1.50 -1.34
C TYR A 112 6.20 -0.41 -2.32
N GLY A 113 6.48 -0.78 -3.58
CA GLY A 113 6.81 0.19 -4.62
C GLY A 113 5.67 1.17 -4.91
N THR A 114 4.45 0.64 -4.98
CA THR A 114 3.22 1.45 -5.18
C THR A 114 3.02 2.41 -4.02
N ALA A 115 3.11 1.93 -2.78
CA ALA A 115 2.95 2.74 -1.58
C ALA A 115 3.96 3.89 -1.51
N LYS A 116 5.24 3.62 -1.78
CA LYS A 116 6.28 4.66 -1.83
C LYS A 116 6.02 5.72 -2.89
N ARG A 117 5.55 5.32 -4.07
CA ARG A 117 5.18 6.28 -5.12
C ARG A 117 3.94 7.09 -4.71
N PHE A 118 2.97 6.45 -4.07
CA PHE A 118 1.73 7.09 -3.66
C PHE A 118 1.98 8.14 -2.58
N GLU A 119 2.87 7.84 -1.64
CA GLU A 119 3.34 8.81 -0.66
C GLU A 119 4.03 10.02 -1.31
N ALA A 120 4.95 9.77 -2.25
CA ALA A 120 5.62 10.85 -2.97
C ALA A 120 4.63 11.72 -3.77
N TRP A 121 3.55 11.11 -4.27
CA TRP A 121 2.46 11.82 -4.92
C TRP A 121 1.67 12.69 -3.96
N GLN A 122 1.30 12.13 -2.81
CA GLN A 122 0.59 12.85 -1.76
C GLN A 122 1.39 14.01 -1.17
N ASN A 123 2.71 13.85 -1.03
CA ASN A 123 3.63 14.88 -0.57
C ASN A 123 3.94 15.94 -1.65
N SER A 124 3.45 15.78 -2.88
CA SER A 124 3.71 16.73 -3.96
C SER A 124 2.97 18.06 -3.75
N VAL A 125 3.58 19.15 -4.20
CA VAL A 125 3.09 20.53 -4.02
C VAL A 125 1.65 20.71 -4.55
N LEU A 126 1.26 19.95 -5.58
CA LEU A 126 -0.08 19.98 -6.19
C LEU A 126 -1.18 19.39 -5.30
N PHE A 127 -0.85 18.70 -4.21
CA PHE A 127 -1.82 18.15 -3.25
C PHE A 127 -1.59 18.64 -1.82
N ASN A 128 -0.36 19.02 -1.49
CA ASN A 128 0.00 19.57 -0.17
C ASN A 128 -0.70 20.92 0.12
N TRP A 129 -1.08 21.69 -0.91
CA TRP A 129 -1.84 22.95 -0.75
C TRP A 129 -3.33 22.76 -0.37
N TYR A 130 -3.85 21.52 -0.46
CA TYR A 130 -5.27 21.23 -0.28
C TYR A 130 -5.55 20.15 0.78
N THR A 131 -4.55 19.33 1.15
CA THR A 131 -4.67 18.26 2.15
C THR A 131 -3.38 18.07 2.97
N ASP A 132 -3.49 17.90 4.30
CA ASP A 132 -2.37 17.56 5.22
C ASP A 132 -1.92 16.07 5.10
N SER A 133 -1.99 15.52 3.89
CA SER A 133 -2.22 14.09 3.68
C SER A 133 -1.01 13.31 3.16
N GLY A 134 0.16 13.40 3.81
CA GLY A 134 1.21 12.37 3.67
C GLY A 134 0.93 11.17 4.59
N PHE A 135 1.55 10.00 4.35
CA PHE A 135 1.39 8.81 5.20
C PHE A 135 1.51 9.15 6.69
N SER A 136 0.48 8.80 7.46
CA SER A 136 0.59 8.80 8.91
C SER A 136 1.54 7.68 9.37
N VAL A 137 1.95 7.75 10.62
CA VAL A 137 2.95 6.83 11.20
C VAL A 137 2.55 5.36 11.11
N GLU A 138 1.24 5.07 11.16
CA GLU A 138 0.63 3.75 11.16
C GLU A 138 0.43 3.16 9.76
N ASP A 139 0.30 3.96 8.71
CA ASP A 139 -0.28 3.52 7.42
C ASP A 139 0.50 2.34 6.82
N LEU A 140 1.81 2.51 6.66
CA LEU A 140 2.65 1.53 5.98
C LEU A 140 2.85 0.25 6.82
N VAL A 141 2.93 0.38 8.15
CA VAL A 141 3.02 -0.77 9.07
C VAL A 141 1.69 -1.52 9.12
N SER A 142 0.55 -0.83 9.10
CA SER A 142 -0.78 -1.42 9.06
C SER A 142 -1.02 -2.20 7.76
N ASN A 143 -0.60 -1.65 6.63
CA ASN A 143 -0.61 -2.36 5.34
C ASN A 143 0.30 -3.60 5.37
N LEU A 144 1.46 -3.53 6.02
CA LEU A 144 2.35 -4.70 6.20
C LEU A 144 1.70 -5.78 7.08
N VAL A 145 1.04 -5.39 8.17
CA VAL A 145 0.26 -6.31 9.01
C VAL A 145 -0.82 -7.02 8.18
N GLY A 146 -1.59 -6.27 7.40
CA GLY A 146 -2.60 -6.82 6.50
C GLY A 146 -2.00 -7.76 5.45
N PHE A 147 -0.83 -7.43 4.90
CA PHE A 147 -0.09 -8.30 4.00
C PHE A 147 0.30 -9.63 4.66
N TYR A 148 0.84 -9.62 5.87
CA TYR A 148 1.24 -10.85 6.57
C TYR A 148 0.05 -11.70 7.03
N ARG A 149 -1.13 -11.11 7.27
CA ARG A 149 -2.37 -11.89 7.47
C ARG A 149 -2.81 -12.66 6.23
N VAL A 150 -2.35 -12.25 5.04
CA VAL A 150 -2.76 -12.83 3.75
C VAL A 150 -1.70 -13.74 3.14
N PHE A 151 -0.43 -13.32 3.17
CA PHE A 151 0.70 -14.03 2.58
C PHE A 151 1.59 -14.73 3.62
N GLY A 152 1.44 -14.38 4.89
CA GLY A 152 2.22 -15.00 5.96
C GLY A 152 1.72 -16.38 6.34
N THR A 153 2.61 -17.18 6.93
CA THR A 153 2.34 -18.54 7.42
C THR A 153 2.27 -18.62 8.94
N GLY A 154 2.55 -17.52 9.64
CA GLY A 154 2.55 -17.44 11.10
C GLY A 154 1.17 -17.13 11.70
N PRO A 155 1.05 -17.11 13.04
CA PRO A 155 -0.12 -16.59 13.75
C PRO A 155 -0.45 -15.15 13.36
N ASP A 156 -1.68 -14.71 13.66
CA ASP A 156 -2.13 -13.36 13.34
C ASP A 156 -1.13 -12.31 13.90
N PRO A 157 -0.51 -11.50 13.02
CA PRO A 157 0.40 -10.41 13.38
C PRO A 157 -0.13 -9.49 14.47
N LEU A 158 -1.44 -9.22 14.51
CA LEU A 158 -2.05 -8.32 15.50
C LEU A 158 -2.00 -8.91 16.90
N TRP A 159 -2.12 -10.23 17.03
CA TRP A 159 -1.97 -10.90 18.32
C TRP A 159 -0.52 -10.85 18.80
N ARG A 160 0.44 -11.08 17.89
CA ARG A 160 1.88 -11.00 18.21
C ARG A 160 2.35 -9.59 18.56
N ALA A 161 1.69 -8.56 18.04
CA ALA A 161 2.04 -7.17 18.28
C ALA A 161 1.80 -6.70 19.73
N LYS A 162 1.09 -7.49 20.55
CA LYS A 162 0.68 -7.17 21.92
C LYS A 162 -0.16 -5.88 21.98
N PRO A 163 -1.42 -5.93 21.55
CA PRO A 163 -2.35 -4.79 21.67
C PRO A 163 -2.53 -4.39 23.13
N VAL A 164 -2.58 -3.09 23.39
CA VAL A 164 -2.80 -2.55 24.75
C VAL A 164 -4.28 -2.24 25.00
N SER A 165 -4.64 -1.97 26.26
CA SER A 165 -6.02 -1.57 26.60
C SER A 165 -6.38 -0.21 25.98
N TYR A 166 -7.68 0.05 25.85
CA TYR A 166 -8.21 1.33 25.39
C TYR A 166 -7.67 2.51 26.19
N GLU A 167 -7.65 2.40 27.53
CA GLU A 167 -7.20 3.47 28.43
C GLU A 167 -5.73 3.80 28.18
N THR A 168 -4.89 2.77 28.01
CA THR A 168 -3.47 2.93 27.71
C THR A 168 -3.28 3.62 26.35
N ALA A 169 -4.01 3.17 25.32
CA ALA A 169 -3.94 3.78 23.99
C ALA A 169 -4.37 5.26 24.02
N ILE A 170 -5.44 5.58 24.74
CA ILE A 170 -5.92 6.96 24.89
C ILE A 170 -4.91 7.83 25.62
N GLN A 171 -4.29 7.34 26.70
CA GLN A 171 -3.24 8.07 27.41
C GLN A 171 -2.04 8.37 26.50
N ILE A 172 -1.64 7.41 25.68
CA ILE A 172 -0.58 7.60 24.68
C ILE A 172 -1.00 8.66 23.66
N TRP A 173 -2.22 8.58 23.14
CA TRP A 173 -2.73 9.57 22.20
C TRP A 173 -2.71 10.98 22.81
N ASP A 174 -3.22 11.14 24.02
CA ASP A 174 -3.38 12.44 24.68
C ASP A 174 -2.03 13.03 25.16
N ALA A 175 -1.00 12.20 25.31
CA ALA A 175 0.35 12.63 25.68
C ALA A 175 1.23 13.05 24.50
N HIS A 176 0.76 12.89 23.26
CA HIS A 176 1.52 13.15 22.05
C HIS A 176 0.71 13.94 21.02
N ASP A 177 1.38 14.45 19.97
CA ASP A 177 0.67 15.09 18.86
C ASP A 177 -0.18 14.06 18.09
N PRO A 178 -1.21 14.51 17.35
CA PRO A 178 -1.97 13.62 16.48
C PRO A 178 -1.06 12.77 15.60
N ILE A 179 -1.36 11.48 15.45
CA ILE A 179 -0.46 10.51 14.79
C ILE A 179 -0.12 10.88 13.34
N GLY A 180 -1.00 11.67 12.72
CA GLY A 180 -0.82 12.26 11.41
C GLY A 180 0.37 13.20 11.26
N THR A 181 0.82 13.81 12.35
CA THR A 181 1.99 14.71 12.40
C THR A 181 3.29 13.92 12.26
N PHE A 182 3.29 12.64 12.63
CA PHE A 182 4.45 11.76 12.50
C PHE A 182 4.35 11.01 11.17
N LYS A 183 5.32 11.24 10.28
CA LYS A 183 5.35 10.59 8.95
C LYS A 183 6.25 9.36 8.97
N ASN A 184 5.81 8.28 8.34
CA ASN A 184 6.56 7.02 8.24
C ASN A 184 6.56 6.47 6.81
N THR A 185 7.74 6.42 6.21
CA THR A 185 7.95 6.07 4.79
C THR A 185 8.61 4.69 4.62
N GLU A 186 8.83 4.02 5.74
CA GLU A 186 9.52 2.74 5.81
C GLU A 186 8.69 1.71 6.56
N PHE A 187 8.99 0.43 6.34
CA PHE A 187 8.45 -0.62 7.18
C PHE A 187 9.18 -0.63 8.52
N SER A 188 9.00 0.40 9.33
CA SER A 188 9.60 0.53 10.65
C SER A 188 8.53 0.96 11.63
N PRO A 189 8.29 0.19 12.71
CA PRO A 189 7.45 0.62 13.80
C PRO A 189 7.96 1.91 14.46
N TYR A 190 7.03 2.71 14.94
CA TYR A 190 7.31 3.88 15.75
C TYR A 190 6.60 3.71 17.09
N LEU A 191 7.39 3.57 18.15
CA LEU A 191 6.90 3.37 19.50
C LEU A 191 6.88 4.68 20.26
N PHE A 192 5.72 5.00 20.80
CA PHE A 192 5.46 6.08 21.72
C PHE A 192 5.70 5.59 23.15
N SER A 193 5.93 6.52 24.08
CA SER A 193 6.18 6.16 25.47
C SER A 193 4.94 5.49 26.05
N THR A 194 5.07 4.29 26.61
CA THR A 194 3.94 3.56 27.22
C THR A 194 3.97 3.59 28.74
N LYS A 195 5.08 4.03 29.35
CA LYS A 195 5.26 4.02 30.82
C LYS A 195 5.13 5.43 31.40
N PRO A 196 4.35 5.62 32.47
CA PRO A 196 4.34 6.87 33.23
C PRO A 196 5.70 7.15 33.90
N PRO A 197 6.12 8.43 34.00
CA PRO A 197 5.49 9.59 33.37
C PRO A 197 5.65 9.53 31.84
N LEU A 198 4.54 9.73 31.11
CA LEU A 198 4.56 9.75 29.65
C LEU A 198 5.38 10.95 29.20
N LYS A 199 6.47 10.69 28.49
CA LYS A 199 7.37 11.74 28.01
C LYS A 199 6.86 12.26 26.68
N TYR A 200 6.46 13.53 26.65
CA TYR A 200 6.24 14.24 25.40
C TYR A 200 7.54 14.22 24.57
N GLY A 201 7.43 13.89 23.29
CA GLY A 201 8.59 13.74 22.41
C GLY A 201 8.28 12.94 21.16
N LYS A 202 9.28 12.86 20.27
CA LYS A 202 9.17 12.10 19.03
C LYS A 202 9.14 10.59 19.34
N PRO A 203 8.28 9.82 18.67
CA PRO A 203 8.27 8.37 18.79
C PRO A 203 9.62 7.77 18.37
N VAL A 204 9.98 6.65 18.99
CA VAL A 204 11.22 5.93 18.73
C VAL A 204 11.00 4.94 17.60
N LYS A 205 11.72 5.14 16.49
CA LYS A 205 11.77 4.17 15.40
C LYS A 205 12.41 2.86 15.87
N LYS A 206 11.78 1.73 15.56
CA LYS A 206 12.27 0.38 15.87
C LYS A 206 12.44 -0.45 14.60
N ASN A 207 13.24 -1.50 14.72
CA ASN A 207 13.32 -2.53 13.68
C ASN A 207 12.06 -3.39 13.70
N LEU A 208 11.67 -3.91 12.54
CA LEU A 208 10.60 -4.91 12.48
C LEU A 208 10.98 -6.15 13.27
N PRO A 209 10.01 -6.76 13.98
CA PRO A 209 10.23 -8.06 14.57
C PRO A 209 10.42 -9.14 13.48
N GLU A 210 11.14 -10.22 13.81
CA GLU A 210 11.43 -11.32 12.88
C GLU A 210 10.15 -11.93 12.29
N TRP A 211 9.10 -12.05 13.13
CA TRP A 211 7.80 -12.59 12.74
C TRP A 211 7.04 -11.72 11.73
N LEU A 212 7.43 -10.45 11.53
CA LEU A 212 6.87 -9.54 10.52
C LEU A 212 7.90 -9.16 9.44
N SER A 213 8.99 -9.92 9.31
CA SER A 213 10.08 -9.54 8.41
C SER A 213 10.70 -10.67 7.59
N TYR A 214 10.21 -11.90 7.68
CA TYR A 214 10.76 -13.04 6.91
C TYR A 214 10.42 -13.02 5.41
N ILE A 215 9.34 -12.34 4.99
CA ILE A 215 9.06 -12.07 3.58
C ILE A 215 9.72 -10.75 3.22
N LYS A 216 10.70 -10.80 2.30
CA LYS A 216 11.41 -9.62 1.80
C LYS A 216 10.98 -9.30 0.36
N PRO A 217 10.90 -8.00 -0.01
CA PRO A 217 10.78 -7.63 -1.41
C PRO A 217 11.85 -8.31 -2.26
N LEU A 218 11.58 -8.48 -3.55
CA LEU A 218 12.60 -8.81 -4.53
C LEU A 218 13.77 -7.82 -4.43
N GLY A 219 14.99 -8.34 -4.51
CA GLY A 219 16.21 -7.56 -4.40
C GLY A 219 16.55 -6.79 -5.67
N ASN A 220 17.85 -6.65 -5.95
CA ASN A 220 18.34 -5.79 -7.04
C ASN A 220 18.06 -6.29 -8.46
N SER A 221 17.56 -7.51 -8.64
CA SER A 221 17.16 -8.04 -9.95
C SER A 221 15.74 -8.61 -9.88
N PHE A 222 14.87 -8.09 -10.74
CA PHE A 222 13.53 -8.62 -10.99
C PHE A 222 13.49 -9.58 -12.19
N SER A 223 14.62 -9.67 -12.91
CA SER A 223 14.72 -10.38 -14.18
C SER A 223 14.27 -11.83 -14.04
N GLY A 224 13.44 -12.26 -14.98
CA GLY A 224 12.83 -13.59 -15.03
C GLY A 224 11.64 -13.79 -14.09
N LEU A 225 11.32 -12.85 -13.19
CA LEU A 225 10.17 -12.96 -12.28
C LEU A 225 9.10 -11.92 -12.57
N LEU A 226 9.52 -10.69 -12.85
CA LEU A 226 8.67 -9.52 -12.89
C LEU A 226 9.26 -8.50 -13.87
N TYR A 227 8.44 -8.06 -14.82
CA TYR A 227 8.78 -7.02 -15.80
C TYR A 227 7.74 -5.90 -15.78
N ASN A 228 8.11 -4.74 -16.32
CA ASN A 228 7.13 -3.70 -16.60
C ASN A 228 6.24 -4.13 -17.76
N GLN A 229 4.98 -3.73 -17.72
CA GLN A 229 4.03 -3.95 -18.81
C GLN A 229 4.05 -2.75 -19.76
N PHE A 230 4.11 -3.01 -21.07
CA PHE A 230 3.85 -2.01 -22.10
C PHE A 230 3.11 -2.69 -23.27
N ASN A 231 1.99 -2.11 -23.71
CA ASN A 231 1.14 -2.72 -24.75
C ASN A 231 0.86 -4.22 -24.50
N ASN A 232 0.57 -4.57 -23.25
CA ASN A 232 0.32 -5.95 -22.79
C ASN A 232 1.47 -6.94 -22.98
N ASN A 233 2.70 -6.45 -23.18
CA ASN A 233 3.89 -7.27 -23.27
C ASN A 233 4.85 -6.98 -22.10
N PRO A 234 5.63 -7.97 -21.65
CA PRO A 234 6.73 -7.74 -20.74
C PRO A 234 7.81 -6.93 -21.45
N VAL A 235 8.35 -5.91 -20.78
CA VAL A 235 9.43 -5.08 -21.30
C VAL A 235 10.56 -5.02 -20.29
N ASP A 236 11.74 -5.50 -20.70
CA ASP A 236 12.99 -5.25 -19.99
C ASP A 236 13.50 -3.84 -20.30
N ASN A 237 14.28 -3.26 -19.39
CA ASN A 237 14.88 -1.92 -19.55
C ASN A 237 13.87 -0.80 -19.79
N PHE A 238 12.63 -0.92 -19.28
CA PHE A 238 11.63 0.14 -19.36
C PHE A 238 12.15 1.49 -18.82
N PHE A 239 13.03 1.45 -17.82
CA PHE A 239 13.82 2.59 -17.36
C PHE A 239 15.31 2.26 -17.44
N LYS A 240 16.17 3.31 -17.46
CA LYS A 240 17.64 3.16 -17.32
C LYS A 240 18.05 2.27 -16.14
N LYS A 241 17.30 2.35 -15.04
CA LYS A 241 17.48 1.49 -13.87
C LYS A 241 16.63 0.22 -14.03
N LYS A 242 17.27 -0.93 -14.23
CA LYS A 242 16.59 -2.21 -14.54
C LYS A 242 15.61 -2.69 -13.48
N ASN A 243 15.87 -2.40 -12.20
CA ASN A 243 15.00 -2.76 -11.09
C ASN A 243 13.99 -1.67 -10.69
N ARG A 244 13.58 -0.83 -11.65
CA ARG A 244 12.53 0.17 -11.42
C ARG A 244 11.22 -0.33 -12.01
N LEU A 245 10.19 -0.40 -11.18
CA LEU A 245 8.82 -0.63 -11.64
C LEU A 245 8.17 0.67 -12.11
N ASN A 246 7.29 0.54 -13.09
CA ASN A 246 6.46 1.62 -13.56
C ASN A 246 5.30 1.81 -12.59
N HIS A 247 5.17 3.04 -12.12
CA HIS A 247 4.17 3.47 -11.15
C HIS A 247 3.54 4.74 -11.71
N GLU A 248 2.50 4.55 -12.52
CA GLU A 248 1.80 5.61 -13.23
C GLU A 248 0.92 6.41 -12.29
N LEU A 249 0.91 7.72 -12.46
CA LEU A 249 0.01 8.60 -11.72
C LEU A 249 -1.25 8.81 -12.53
N TYR A 250 -2.40 8.72 -11.87
CA TYR A 250 -3.68 8.94 -12.52
C TYR A 250 -4.61 9.82 -11.69
N ALA A 251 -5.59 10.41 -12.37
CA ALA A 251 -6.72 11.08 -11.76
C ALA A 251 -8.02 10.61 -12.44
N THR A 252 -9.10 10.56 -11.66
CA THR A 252 -10.44 10.27 -12.15
C THR A 252 -11.46 11.25 -11.59
N LEU A 253 -12.47 11.58 -12.40
CA LEU A 253 -13.65 12.35 -11.98
C LEU A 253 -14.91 11.52 -12.23
N SER A 254 -15.84 11.54 -11.28
CA SER A 254 -17.14 10.86 -11.41
C SER A 254 -18.25 11.64 -10.70
N ILE A 255 -19.50 11.39 -11.09
CA ILE A 255 -20.68 11.90 -10.37
C ILE A 255 -21.10 10.81 -9.38
N SER A 256 -21.07 11.11 -8.07
CA SER A 256 -21.45 10.14 -7.05
C SER A 256 -22.98 9.99 -7.03
N GLY A 257 -23.42 8.82 -7.48
CA GLY A 257 -24.82 8.50 -7.74
C GLY A 257 -24.97 7.50 -8.90
N THR A 258 -24.00 7.47 -9.81
CA THR A 258 -23.92 6.47 -10.88
C THR A 258 -22.78 5.50 -10.60
N ARG A 259 -23.14 4.25 -10.29
CA ARG A 259 -22.27 3.05 -10.20
C ARG A 259 -21.22 3.08 -9.09
N ARG A 260 -21.20 2.02 -8.26
CA ARG A 260 -19.97 1.56 -7.60
C ARG A 260 -19.06 1.11 -8.75
N PHE A 261 -18.34 2.05 -9.38
CA PHE A 261 -17.35 1.72 -10.40
C PHE A 261 -16.45 0.67 -9.76
N ALA A 262 -16.42 -0.51 -10.37
CA ALA A 262 -15.90 -1.70 -9.73
C ALA A 262 -14.43 -1.47 -9.41
N ASP A 263 -13.86 -2.39 -8.64
CA ASP A 263 -12.51 -2.39 -8.10
C ASP A 263 -11.44 -1.65 -8.94
N SER A 264 -11.53 -1.63 -10.27
CA SER A 264 -10.67 -0.94 -11.23
C SER A 264 -10.95 0.57 -11.49
N PRO A 265 -9.95 1.46 -11.33
CA PRO A 265 -10.05 2.89 -11.72
C PRO A 265 -10.35 3.15 -13.20
N PHE A 266 -10.08 2.17 -14.08
CA PHE A 266 -10.29 2.26 -15.53
C PHE A 266 -11.76 2.28 -15.93
N GLU A 267 -12.66 1.86 -15.05
CA GLU A 267 -14.10 1.84 -15.32
C GLU A 267 -14.76 3.20 -15.07
N ARG A 268 -14.03 4.17 -14.51
CA ARG A 268 -14.57 5.50 -14.21
C ARG A 268 -14.66 6.34 -15.49
N PRO A 269 -15.70 7.17 -15.66
CA PRO A 269 -15.99 7.85 -16.92
C PRO A 269 -14.88 8.78 -17.39
N PHE A 270 -14.20 9.42 -16.45
CA PHE A 270 -13.06 10.28 -16.71
C PHE A 270 -11.84 9.67 -16.03
N PHE A 271 -10.90 9.16 -16.82
CA PHE A 271 -9.62 8.63 -16.37
C PHE A 271 -8.50 9.28 -17.17
N PHE A 272 -7.49 9.82 -16.48
CA PHE A 272 -6.35 10.47 -17.11
C PHE A 272 -5.05 10.03 -16.44
N LEU A 273 -4.04 9.68 -17.25
CA LEU A 273 -2.67 9.55 -16.79
C LEU A 273 -2.04 10.93 -16.69
N LEU A 274 -1.48 11.24 -15.53
CA LEU A 274 -0.90 12.55 -15.24
C LEU A 274 0.52 12.69 -15.77
N HIS A 275 1.27 11.58 -15.85
CA HIS A 275 2.62 11.55 -16.39
C HIS A 275 2.96 10.16 -16.93
N PRO A 276 2.33 9.76 -18.06
CA PRO A 276 2.52 8.43 -18.63
C PRO A 276 3.98 8.20 -19.04
N HIS A 277 4.54 7.06 -18.64
CA HIS A 277 5.88 6.67 -19.04
C HIS A 277 5.83 5.76 -20.27
N SER A 278 6.91 5.79 -21.04
CA SER A 278 7.15 4.86 -22.15
C SER A 278 8.49 4.17 -21.94
N PRO A 279 8.68 2.95 -22.49
CA PRO A 279 9.95 2.25 -22.41
C PRO A 279 11.10 3.14 -22.85
N PHE A 280 12.23 3.04 -22.15
CA PHE A 280 13.45 3.69 -22.54
C PHE A 280 13.86 3.16 -23.92
N LYS A 281 13.69 4.00 -24.95
CA LYS A 281 14.32 3.77 -26.25
C LYS A 281 15.82 3.88 -26.06
N GLY A 282 16.48 2.77 -25.74
CA GLY A 282 17.89 2.64 -26.04
C GLY A 282 18.03 2.89 -27.54
N MET A 283 18.86 3.84 -27.95
CA MET A 283 19.25 3.98 -29.35
C MET A 283 19.66 2.59 -29.84
N THR A 284 18.82 1.98 -30.67
CA THR A 284 19.29 0.99 -31.64
C THR A 284 20.38 1.68 -32.44
N ARG A 285 21.63 1.31 -32.19
CA ARG A 285 22.65 1.33 -33.23
C ARG A 285 22.63 -0.03 -33.90
#